data_AF-A0A0V8CS91-F1
#
_entry.id   AF-A0A0V8CS91-F1
#
_cell.length_a   1.000
_cell.length_b   1.000
_cell.length_c   1.000
_cell.angle_alpha   90.00
_cell.angle_beta   90.00
_cell.angle_gamma   90.00
#
_symmetry.space_group_name_H-M   'P 1'
#
loop_
_entity.id
_entity.type
_entity.pdbx_description
1 polymer ?
#
loop_
_entity_poly.entity_id
_entity_poly.type
_entity_poly.pdbx_seq_one_letter_code
_entity_poly.pdbx_strand_id
1 'polypeptide(L)'
;MARNKPKTSRPKSYLLRNLLSSLLFIFAISLLFYPIVVNYLAGQQNAKSVQQYDERLSTIGTSRVKELLEQAQLYNAQLYNEYIYDASQHIPWNKPFPNYNNVLKVDDSGMMGFITIPQINVNNIPIYHGDSEKTLALGVGHVPQSSLPIGGINSHAVLPAHSGRVNDTLFTNLDRLKTGDVFYLHVLKLNLKYKVNDIRVVAPNQVSSLSIEKGKDLVTLVTCYPTGINNKRLLVTGERTALTKVSPQEKIQRNRFGYNFWVMSGSGALGLVGILYLLWWLLGLRNSLYQVAVEKLEKPTLADGQMTGEFGEGFYLTNSKKMAKLWLADLAEREQLNPEQLVLNVYRLKKAKQLSRWIFKEKTENWVRYINEKQGYGDKKHALVVGPMAVTDKKVMQYVLKSEEALEHLKYIKTLKKGGSER
;
A
#
# COMPACT_ATOMS: atom_id res chain seq x y z
N MET A 1 53.39 15.32 -26.28
CA MET A 1 52.02 15.91 -26.15
C MET A 1 51.06 14.83 -25.67
N ALA A 2 50.60 14.91 -24.42
CA ALA A 2 49.72 13.91 -23.81
C ALA A 2 48.27 14.10 -24.25
N ARG A 3 47.69 13.14 -24.99
CA ARG A 3 46.26 13.10 -25.30
C ARG A 3 45.49 12.49 -24.13
N ASN A 4 44.65 13.31 -23.48
CA ASN A 4 43.75 12.91 -22.40
C ASN A 4 42.78 11.81 -22.86
N LYS A 5 42.69 10.72 -22.09
CA LYS A 5 41.71 9.63 -22.27
C LYS A 5 40.28 10.14 -21.97
N PRO A 6 39.25 9.77 -22.76
CA PRO A 6 37.87 10.08 -22.41
C PRO A 6 37.42 9.20 -21.24
N LYS A 7 37.17 9.82 -20.08
CA LYS A 7 36.50 9.19 -18.94
C LYS A 7 35.07 8.82 -19.36
N THR A 8 34.79 7.52 -19.56
CA THR A 8 33.41 7.03 -19.72
C THR A 8 32.69 7.08 -18.36
N SER A 9 32.36 8.28 -17.89
CA SER A 9 31.36 8.43 -16.83
C SER A 9 30.02 8.02 -17.41
N ARG A 10 29.26 7.13 -16.72
CA ARG A 10 27.84 6.93 -17.05
C ARG A 10 27.20 8.32 -17.07
N PRO A 11 26.49 8.75 -18.13
CA PRO A 11 26.07 10.13 -18.20
C PRO A 11 25.14 10.40 -17.02
N LYS A 12 25.42 11.49 -16.30
CA LYS A 12 24.72 11.88 -15.06
C LYS A 12 23.18 11.85 -15.20
N SER A 13 22.67 11.98 -16.44
CA SER A 13 21.26 11.88 -16.81
C SER A 13 20.59 10.56 -16.43
N TYR A 14 21.27 9.40 -16.52
CA TYR A 14 20.65 8.12 -16.15
C TYR A 14 20.48 7.97 -14.64
N LEU A 15 21.41 8.50 -13.85
CA LEU A 15 21.31 8.46 -12.38
C LEU A 15 20.21 9.41 -11.89
N LEU A 16 20.13 10.61 -12.45
CA LEU A 16 19.08 11.58 -12.14
C LEU A 16 17.69 11.06 -12.52
N ARG A 17 17.55 10.46 -13.71
CA ARG A 17 16.27 9.86 -14.16
C ARG A 17 15.81 8.75 -13.24
N ASN A 18 16.71 7.85 -12.84
CA ASN A 18 16.37 6.76 -11.93
C ASN A 18 15.99 7.29 -10.55
N LEU A 19 16.69 8.30 -10.02
CA LEU A 19 16.34 8.96 -8.77
C LEU A 19 14.95 9.59 -8.83
N LEU A 20 14.66 10.35 -9.88
CA LEU A 20 13.36 10.99 -10.09
C LEU A 20 12.24 9.96 -10.22
N SER A 21 12.48 8.88 -10.97
CA SER A 21 11.51 7.79 -11.13
C SER A 21 11.20 7.11 -9.79
N SER A 22 12.23 6.88 -8.95
CA SER A 22 12.05 6.33 -7.61
C SER A 22 11.27 7.28 -6.70
N LEU A 23 11.54 8.59 -6.74
CA LEU A 23 10.81 9.58 -5.95
C LEU A 23 9.33 9.65 -6.34
N LEU A 24 9.04 9.66 -7.64
CA LEU A 24 7.65 9.63 -8.14
C LEU A 24 6.93 8.35 -7.74
N PHE A 25 7.61 7.21 -7.79
CA PHE A 25 7.05 5.94 -7.34
C PHE A 25 6.71 5.94 -5.85
N ILE A 26 7.62 6.44 -5.00
CA ILE A 26 7.37 6.59 -3.56
C ILE A 26 6.21 7.55 -3.31
N PHE A 27 6.19 8.69 -4.01
CA PHE A 27 5.10 9.66 -3.89
C PHE A 27 3.74 9.07 -4.28
N ALA A 28 3.68 8.33 -5.39
CA ALA A 28 2.46 7.64 -5.81
C ALA A 28 1.98 6.62 -4.78
N ILE A 29 2.88 5.84 -4.18
CA ILE A 29 2.53 4.92 -3.09
C ILE A 29 2.02 5.68 -1.87
N SER A 30 2.68 6.76 -1.46
CA SER A 30 2.26 7.58 -0.32
C SER A 30 0.84 8.14 -0.48
N LEU A 31 0.45 8.54 -1.69
CA LEU A 31 -0.91 9.00 -1.98
C LEU A 31 -1.97 7.91 -1.75
N LEU A 32 -1.66 6.64 -2.01
CA LEU A 32 -2.59 5.53 -1.75
C LEU A 32 -2.83 5.32 -0.25
N PHE A 33 -1.79 5.54 0.57
CA PHE A 33 -1.89 5.41 2.03
C PHE A 33 -2.54 6.61 2.71
N TYR A 34 -2.67 7.76 2.03
CA TYR A 34 -3.20 8.99 2.62
C TYR A 34 -4.56 8.79 3.31
N PRO A 35 -5.61 8.20 2.66
CA PRO A 35 -6.90 8.02 3.33
C PRO A 35 -6.83 7.06 4.53
N ILE A 36 -5.91 6.09 4.54
CA ILE A 36 -5.74 5.18 5.67
C ILE A 36 -5.21 5.94 6.88
N VAL A 37 -4.16 6.75 6.66
CA VAL A 37 -3.53 7.55 7.73
C VAL A 37 -4.53 8.55 8.28
N VAL A 38 -5.25 9.29 7.42
CA VAL A 38 -6.19 10.30 7.91
C VAL A 38 -7.38 9.68 8.64
N ASN A 39 -7.96 8.58 8.14
CA ASN A 39 -9.02 7.87 8.86
C ASN A 39 -8.54 7.34 10.22
N TYR A 40 -7.30 6.89 10.33
CA TYR A 40 -6.73 6.47 11.61
C TYR A 40 -6.58 7.65 12.59
N LEU A 41 -6.11 8.81 12.11
CA LEU A 41 -6.00 10.02 12.92
C LEU A 41 -7.38 10.53 13.37
N ALA A 42 -8.37 10.51 12.48
CA ALA A 42 -9.75 10.86 12.82
C ALA A 42 -10.35 9.91 13.87
N GLY A 43 -10.11 8.61 13.73
CA GLY A 43 -10.51 7.62 14.73
C GLY A 43 -9.91 7.89 16.12
N GLN A 44 -8.64 8.31 16.20
CA GLN A 44 -8.04 8.73 17.47
C GLN A 44 -8.66 10.02 18.03
N GLN A 45 -8.97 10.99 17.18
CA GLN A 45 -9.63 12.23 17.61
C GLN A 45 -11.04 11.93 18.18
N ASN A 46 -11.81 11.08 17.50
CA ASN A 46 -13.13 10.63 17.96
C ASN A 46 -13.04 9.92 19.30
N ALA A 47 -12.08 8.99 19.44
CA ALA A 47 -11.83 8.28 20.71
C ALA A 47 -11.48 9.25 21.85
N LYS A 48 -10.67 10.28 21.58
CA LYS A 48 -10.33 11.32 22.56
C LYS A 48 -11.55 12.13 22.98
N SER A 49 -12.41 12.55 22.03
CA SER A 49 -13.64 13.28 22.34
C SER A 49 -14.60 12.45 23.19
N VAL A 50 -14.74 11.15 22.89
CA VAL A 50 -15.55 10.22 23.69
C VAL A 50 -14.98 10.03 25.09
N GLN A 51 -13.66 9.86 25.22
CA GLN A 51 -13.01 9.77 26.51
C GLN A 51 -13.24 11.03 27.35
N GLN A 52 -13.07 12.22 26.76
CA GLN A 52 -13.30 13.49 27.45
C GLN A 52 -14.75 13.64 27.91
N TYR A 53 -15.70 13.20 27.08
CA TYR A 53 -17.12 13.18 27.42
C TYR A 53 -17.40 12.27 28.62
N ASP A 54 -16.88 11.04 28.61
CA ASP A 54 -17.05 10.07 29.71
C ASP A 54 -16.37 10.56 31.01
N GLU A 55 -15.17 11.12 30.92
CA GLU A 55 -14.46 11.75 32.04
C GLU A 55 -15.30 12.90 32.63
N ARG A 56 -15.91 13.73 31.77
CA ARG A 56 -16.75 14.84 32.21
C ARG A 56 -18.01 14.35 32.91
N LEU A 57 -18.68 13.33 32.38
CA LEU A 57 -19.83 12.70 33.02
C LEU A 57 -19.48 12.10 34.39
N SER A 58 -18.29 11.52 34.54
CA SER A 58 -17.81 11.01 35.82
C SER A 58 -17.58 12.14 36.83
N THR A 59 -17.05 13.28 36.36
CA THR A 59 -16.72 14.46 37.19
C THR A 59 -17.95 15.21 37.69
N ILE A 60 -18.97 15.41 36.84
CA ILE A 60 -20.20 16.13 37.24
C ILE A 60 -21.11 15.32 38.17
N GLY A 61 -20.87 14.01 38.31
CA GLY A 61 -21.58 13.14 39.24
C GLY A 61 -22.96 12.67 38.76
N THR A 62 -23.49 11.65 39.43
CA THR A 62 -24.76 10.98 39.07
C THR A 62 -25.97 11.90 39.22
N SER A 63 -26.00 12.77 40.23
CA SER A 63 -27.11 13.70 40.45
C SER A 63 -27.28 14.68 39.29
N ARG A 64 -26.20 15.28 38.81
CA ARG A 64 -26.25 16.20 37.66
C ARG A 64 -26.62 15.47 36.37
N VAL A 65 -26.10 14.26 36.16
CA VAL A 65 -26.49 13.42 35.01
C VAL A 65 -27.99 13.11 35.02
N LYS A 66 -28.55 12.82 36.19
CA LYS A 66 -29.99 12.57 36.36
C LYS A 66 -30.80 13.82 36.00
N GLU A 67 -30.39 15.00 36.49
CA GLU A 67 -31.03 16.27 36.16
C GLU A 67 -31.01 16.57 34.65
N LEU A 68 -29.85 16.38 33.99
CA LEU A 68 -29.73 16.54 32.54
C LEU A 68 -30.66 15.60 31.77
N LEU A 69 -30.81 14.35 32.25
CA LEU A 69 -31.72 13.38 31.65
C LEU A 69 -33.19 13.79 31.84
N GLU A 70 -33.59 14.22 33.04
CA GLU A 70 -34.95 14.70 33.32
C GLU A 70 -35.30 15.92 32.47
N GLN A 71 -34.34 16.86 32.30
CA GLN A 71 -34.50 18.01 31.40
C GLN A 71 -34.69 17.58 29.95
N ALA A 72 -33.91 16.60 29.48
CA ALA A 72 -34.04 16.06 28.13
C ALA A 72 -35.36 15.32 27.90
N GLN A 73 -35.85 14.59 28.91
CA GLN A 73 -37.15 13.93 28.88
C GLN A 73 -38.30 14.94 28.81
N LEU A 74 -38.24 15.99 29.65
CA LEU A 74 -39.22 17.08 29.63
C LEU A 74 -39.21 17.79 28.27
N TYR A 75 -38.02 18.08 27.73
CA TYR A 75 -37.87 18.68 26.41
C TYR A 75 -38.54 17.84 25.33
N ASN A 76 -38.26 16.53 25.26
CA ASN A 76 -38.87 15.64 24.27
C ASN A 76 -40.39 15.56 24.42
N ALA A 77 -40.92 15.57 25.65
CA ALA A 77 -42.35 15.56 25.91
C ALA A 77 -43.03 16.86 25.43
N GLN A 78 -42.42 18.02 25.70
CA GLN A 78 -42.95 19.31 25.24
C GLN A 78 -42.86 19.44 23.72
N LEU A 79 -41.76 19.00 23.12
CA LEU A 79 -41.57 18.96 21.67
C LEU A 79 -42.66 18.11 21.01
N TYR A 80 -42.93 16.92 21.54
CA TYR A 80 -43.98 16.06 21.00
C TYR A 80 -45.39 16.69 21.12
N ASN A 81 -45.69 17.33 22.24
CA ASN A 81 -46.98 18.02 22.42
C ASN A 81 -47.17 19.15 21.39
N GLU A 82 -46.13 19.96 21.18
CA GLU A 82 -46.17 21.04 20.18
C GLU A 82 -46.23 20.48 18.75
N TYR A 83 -45.51 19.40 18.47
CA TYR A 83 -45.56 18.70 17.20
C TYR A 83 -46.96 18.19 16.85
N ILE A 84 -47.66 17.55 17.80
CA ILE A 84 -49.05 17.09 17.57
C ILE A 84 -50.00 18.27 17.42
N TYR A 85 -49.80 19.33 18.22
CA TYR A 85 -50.61 20.54 18.10
C TYR A 85 -50.49 21.14 16.70
N ASP A 86 -49.28 21.40 16.22
CA ASP A 86 -49.03 21.91 14.87
C ASP A 86 -49.59 20.98 13.79
N ALA A 87 -49.38 19.66 13.93
CA ALA A 87 -49.93 18.67 13.00
C ALA A 87 -51.47 18.71 12.96
N SER A 88 -52.14 18.90 14.09
CA SER A 88 -53.61 19.04 14.16
C SER A 88 -54.11 20.30 13.45
N GLN A 89 -53.28 21.35 13.41
CA GLN A 89 -53.55 22.61 12.74
C GLN A 89 -53.06 22.63 11.28
N HIS A 90 -52.54 21.52 10.76
CA HIS A 90 -51.92 21.42 9.43
C HIS A 90 -50.75 22.41 9.24
N ILE A 91 -50.08 22.79 10.33
CA ILE A 91 -48.91 23.66 10.32
C ILE A 91 -47.67 22.79 10.05
N PRO A 92 -46.83 23.13 9.05
CA PRO A 92 -45.58 22.41 8.81
C PRO A 92 -44.62 22.50 9.99
N TRP A 93 -44.10 21.36 10.44
CA TRP A 93 -43.09 21.31 11.50
C TRP A 93 -41.71 21.67 10.95
N ASN A 94 -41.32 22.94 11.07
CA ASN A 94 -40.03 23.44 10.57
C ASN A 94 -39.33 24.43 11.53
N LYS A 95 -39.90 24.70 12.70
CA LYS A 95 -39.35 25.65 13.67
C LYS A 95 -38.41 24.95 14.66
N PRO A 96 -37.27 25.59 15.02
CA PRO A 96 -36.45 25.10 16.12
C PRO A 96 -37.23 25.19 17.43
N PHE A 97 -37.19 24.13 18.24
CA PHE A 97 -37.86 24.12 19.53
C PHE A 97 -37.03 24.89 20.57
N PRO A 98 -37.65 25.72 21.44
CA PRO A 98 -36.94 26.58 22.38
C PRO A 98 -35.94 25.82 23.26
N ASN A 99 -34.87 26.50 23.70
CA ASN A 99 -33.88 26.00 24.64
C ASN A 99 -33.00 24.81 24.15
N TYR A 100 -33.07 24.45 22.86
CA TYR A 100 -32.32 23.33 22.27
C TYR A 100 -30.83 23.27 22.67
N ASN A 101 -30.10 24.39 22.55
CA ASN A 101 -28.65 24.42 22.81
C ASN A 101 -28.25 24.26 24.29
N ASN A 102 -29.21 24.26 25.21
CA ASN A 102 -28.94 24.18 26.65
C ASN A 102 -29.42 22.87 27.29
N VAL A 103 -30.15 22.04 26.54
CA VAL A 103 -30.60 20.72 27.02
C VAL A 103 -29.59 19.67 26.57
N LEU A 104 -29.35 18.64 27.38
CA LEU A 104 -28.37 17.59 27.05
C LEU A 104 -26.94 18.16 26.84
N LYS A 105 -26.66 19.30 27.48
CA LYS A 105 -25.37 20.00 27.44
C LYS A 105 -24.50 19.58 28.62
N VAL A 106 -23.53 18.70 28.36
CA VAL A 106 -22.56 18.24 29.38
C VAL A 106 -21.44 19.28 29.59
N ASP A 107 -21.01 19.94 28.51
CA ASP A 107 -20.02 21.00 28.48
C ASP A 107 -20.23 21.93 27.26
N ASP A 108 -19.28 22.82 26.98
CA ASP A 108 -19.35 23.76 25.85
C ASP A 108 -18.91 23.17 24.51
N SER A 109 -18.53 21.88 24.44
CA SER A 109 -18.19 21.22 23.17
C SER A 109 -19.40 21.00 22.27
N GLY A 110 -20.60 20.98 22.86
CA GLY A 110 -21.85 20.65 22.18
C GLY A 110 -22.03 19.15 21.93
N MET A 111 -21.17 18.28 22.45
CA MET A 111 -21.31 16.83 22.33
C MET A 111 -22.49 16.32 23.18
N MET A 112 -23.42 15.62 22.53
CA MET A 112 -24.57 14.97 23.16
C MET A 112 -24.24 13.55 23.63
N GLY A 113 -23.35 12.86 22.92
CA GLY A 113 -23.07 11.44 23.11
C GLY A 113 -22.32 10.88 21.91
N PHE A 114 -22.41 9.58 21.65
CA PHE A 114 -21.76 8.95 20.50
C PHE A 114 -22.54 7.76 19.96
N ILE A 115 -22.29 7.40 18.69
CA ILE A 115 -22.92 6.28 17.98
C ILE A 115 -21.90 5.19 17.63
N THR A 116 -22.36 3.94 17.72
CA THR A 116 -21.63 2.75 17.25
C THR A 116 -22.52 1.88 16.37
N ILE A 117 -21.99 1.46 15.22
CA ILE A 117 -22.66 0.60 14.23
C ILE A 117 -21.71 -0.57 13.89
N PRO A 118 -21.79 -1.69 14.62
CA PRO A 118 -20.82 -2.78 14.51
C PRO A 118 -20.67 -3.35 13.10
N GLN A 119 -21.78 -3.49 12.37
CA GLN A 119 -21.84 -4.19 11.09
C GLN A 119 -21.05 -3.49 9.98
N ILE A 120 -20.78 -2.19 10.13
CA ILE A 120 -20.04 -1.37 9.17
C ILE A 120 -18.77 -0.75 9.78
N ASN A 121 -18.35 -1.22 10.96
CA ASN A 121 -17.17 -0.77 11.70
C ASN A 121 -17.17 0.74 12.00
N VAL A 122 -18.35 1.32 12.26
CA VAL A 122 -18.48 2.67 12.80
C VAL A 122 -18.39 2.54 14.31
N ASN A 123 -17.33 3.08 14.91
CA ASN A 123 -17.05 2.92 16.33
C ASN A 123 -16.94 4.29 17.00
N ASN A 124 -17.84 4.54 17.95
CA ASN A 124 -17.79 5.68 18.87
C ASN A 124 -17.63 7.04 18.16
N ILE A 125 -18.46 7.30 17.15
CA ILE A 125 -18.45 8.61 16.47
C ILE A 125 -19.27 9.59 17.31
N PRO A 126 -18.70 10.75 17.72
CA PRO A 126 -19.43 11.75 18.48
C PRO A 126 -20.69 12.27 17.79
N ILE A 127 -21.72 12.54 18.58
CA ILE A 127 -22.97 13.20 18.19
C ILE A 127 -22.94 14.59 18.82
N TYR A 128 -23.19 15.62 18.02
CA TYR A 128 -23.15 17.02 18.43
C TYR A 128 -24.48 17.73 18.20
N HIS A 129 -24.71 18.80 18.95
CA HIS A 129 -25.83 19.71 18.71
C HIS A 129 -25.73 20.37 17.34
N GLY A 130 -26.82 20.22 16.56
CA GLY A 130 -27.03 20.91 15.30
C GLY A 130 -26.55 20.11 14.10
N ASP A 131 -26.83 20.63 12.92
CA ASP A 131 -26.60 19.99 11.62
C ASP A 131 -25.86 20.92 10.65
N SER A 132 -25.18 21.95 11.19
CA SER A 132 -24.35 22.86 10.41
C SER A 132 -23.13 22.16 9.81
N GLU A 133 -22.56 22.69 8.72
CA GLU A 133 -21.31 22.18 8.13
C GLU A 133 -20.17 22.12 9.16
N LYS A 134 -20.10 23.09 10.09
CA LYS A 134 -19.12 23.06 11.18
C LYS A 134 -19.33 21.85 12.10
N THR A 135 -20.59 21.53 12.41
CA THR A 135 -20.94 20.38 13.25
C THR A 135 -20.67 19.06 12.53
N LEU A 136 -21.12 18.94 11.28
CA LEU A 136 -20.93 17.74 10.47
C LEU A 136 -19.46 17.48 10.11
N ALA A 137 -18.60 18.50 10.16
CA ALA A 137 -17.16 18.34 10.03
C ALA A 137 -16.50 17.67 11.27
N LEU A 138 -17.15 17.70 12.44
CA LEU A 138 -16.66 17.09 13.67
C LEU A 138 -17.16 15.66 13.88
N GLY A 139 -18.31 15.30 13.32
CA GLY A 139 -18.91 13.98 13.53
C GLY A 139 -20.36 13.92 13.05
N VAL A 140 -21.20 13.29 13.86
CA VAL A 140 -22.64 13.20 13.62
C VAL A 140 -23.33 14.45 14.20
N GLY A 141 -24.19 15.06 13.41
CA GLY A 141 -25.06 16.15 13.87
C GLY A 141 -26.37 15.60 14.44
N HIS A 142 -27.09 16.46 15.15
CA HIS A 142 -28.46 16.22 15.58
C HIS A 142 -29.35 17.34 15.02
N VAL A 143 -30.44 16.96 14.33
CA VAL A 143 -31.38 17.92 13.75
C VAL A 143 -32.18 18.61 14.87
N PRO A 144 -32.08 19.95 15.03
CA PRO A 144 -32.72 20.67 16.15
C PRO A 144 -34.24 20.51 16.26
N GLN A 145 -34.92 20.21 15.15
CA GLN A 145 -36.36 20.00 15.09
C GLN A 145 -36.78 18.57 15.43
N SER A 146 -35.84 17.65 15.66
CA SER A 146 -36.11 16.25 15.99
C SER A 146 -36.01 16.00 17.50
N SER A 147 -36.54 14.87 17.96
CA SER A 147 -36.43 14.48 19.38
C SER A 147 -34.97 14.25 19.76
N LEU A 148 -34.57 14.70 20.96
CA LEU A 148 -33.24 14.41 21.50
C LEU A 148 -32.97 12.91 21.56
N PRO A 149 -31.70 12.46 21.34
CA PRO A 149 -31.33 11.06 21.18
C PRO A 149 -31.28 10.26 22.49
N ILE A 150 -32.20 10.53 23.42
CA ILE A 150 -32.36 9.79 24.70
C ILE A 150 -33.39 8.66 24.62
N GLY A 151 -34.10 8.55 23.47
CA GLY A 151 -35.21 7.63 23.24
C GLY A 151 -36.49 8.01 23.99
N GLY A 152 -37.40 7.05 24.11
CA GLY A 152 -38.73 7.23 24.70
C GLY A 152 -39.85 7.07 23.69
N ILE A 153 -41.03 6.64 24.16
CA ILE A 153 -42.21 6.52 23.29
C ILE A 153 -42.62 7.90 22.77
N ASN A 154 -43.07 7.94 21.52
CA ASN A 154 -43.39 9.15 20.78
C ASN A 154 -42.16 10.04 20.52
N SER A 155 -41.03 9.43 20.19
CA SER A 155 -39.81 10.15 19.83
C SER A 155 -39.27 9.69 18.49
N HIS A 156 -38.69 10.62 17.75
CA HIS A 156 -37.95 10.35 16.53
C HIS A 156 -36.75 11.30 16.44
N ALA A 157 -35.55 10.77 16.73
CA ALA A 157 -34.30 11.54 16.58
C ALA A 157 -33.75 11.39 15.16
N VAL A 158 -33.21 12.48 14.62
CA VAL A 158 -32.61 12.49 13.28
C VAL A 158 -31.15 12.88 13.37
N LEU A 159 -30.27 11.98 12.89
CA LEU A 159 -28.82 12.07 13.05
C LEU A 159 -28.14 12.11 11.67
N PRO A 160 -27.85 13.29 11.11
CA PRO A 160 -27.11 13.43 9.86
C PRO A 160 -25.60 13.28 10.05
N ALA A 161 -24.93 12.68 9.08
CA ALA A 161 -23.46 12.76 8.93
C ALA A 161 -23.05 12.69 7.46
N HIS A 162 -21.86 13.19 7.13
CA HIS A 162 -21.36 13.12 5.76
C HIS A 162 -21.08 11.69 5.30
N SER A 163 -21.15 11.49 3.99
CA SER A 163 -20.68 10.30 3.27
C SER A 163 -19.56 10.69 2.29
N GLY A 164 -18.56 9.82 2.11
CA GLY A 164 -17.51 9.99 1.11
C GLY A 164 -16.43 10.99 1.48
N ARG A 165 -16.29 11.36 2.75
CA ARG A 165 -15.17 12.18 3.20
C ARG A 165 -13.88 11.35 3.18
N VAL A 166 -12.83 11.95 2.63
CA VAL A 166 -11.49 11.34 2.59
C VAL A 166 -10.90 11.21 4.00
N ASN A 167 -11.35 12.06 4.94
CA ASN A 167 -10.72 12.25 6.24
C ASN A 167 -11.48 11.61 7.43
N ASP A 168 -12.66 11.03 7.21
CA ASP A 168 -13.36 10.17 8.17
C ASP A 168 -14.46 9.43 7.40
N THR A 169 -14.55 8.11 7.55
CA THR A 169 -15.59 7.33 6.89
C THR A 169 -17.00 7.68 7.37
N LEU A 170 -17.22 8.20 8.59
CA LEU A 170 -18.55 8.59 9.12
C LEU A 170 -19.68 7.63 8.64
N PHE A 171 -20.68 8.13 7.91
CA PHE A 171 -21.79 7.35 7.34
C PHE A 171 -21.56 6.93 5.87
N THR A 172 -20.31 6.92 5.39
CA THR A 172 -19.95 6.48 4.03
C THR A 172 -20.42 5.06 3.71
N ASN A 173 -20.43 4.16 4.69
CA ASN A 173 -20.85 2.76 4.49
C ASN A 173 -22.27 2.49 5.00
N LEU A 174 -23.08 3.54 5.23
CA LEU A 174 -24.44 3.40 5.75
C LEU A 174 -25.34 2.61 4.79
N ASP A 175 -25.05 2.67 3.49
CA ASP A 175 -25.71 1.92 2.41
C ASP A 175 -25.52 0.40 2.50
N ARG A 176 -24.55 -0.07 3.30
CA ARG A 176 -24.30 -1.50 3.51
C ARG A 176 -25.17 -2.10 4.62
N LEU A 177 -25.86 -1.27 5.40
CA LEU A 177 -26.79 -1.76 6.41
C LEU A 177 -28.00 -2.42 5.75
N LYS A 178 -28.57 -3.38 6.46
CA LYS A 178 -29.78 -4.10 6.07
C LYS A 178 -30.79 -4.05 7.20
N THR A 179 -32.07 -4.21 6.86
CA THR A 179 -33.13 -4.47 7.84
C THR A 179 -32.70 -5.59 8.79
N GLY A 180 -32.83 -5.34 10.08
CA GLY A 180 -32.42 -6.22 11.15
C GLY A 180 -31.02 -5.97 11.71
N ASP A 181 -30.21 -5.13 11.06
CA ASP A 181 -28.98 -4.62 11.66
C ASP A 181 -29.26 -3.73 12.86
N VAL A 182 -28.22 -3.42 13.63
CA VAL A 182 -28.34 -2.67 14.87
C VAL A 182 -27.32 -1.55 14.93
N PHE A 183 -27.69 -0.51 15.64
CA PHE A 183 -26.77 0.54 16.07
C PHE A 183 -27.07 0.92 17.52
N TYR A 184 -26.09 1.53 18.16
CA TYR A 184 -26.11 1.90 19.56
C TYR A 184 -25.88 3.40 19.69
N LEU A 185 -26.72 4.05 20.50
CA LEU A 185 -26.48 5.40 20.97
C LEU A 185 -26.04 5.36 22.42
N HIS A 186 -24.98 6.08 22.72
CA HIS A 186 -24.43 6.24 24.06
C HIS A 186 -24.60 7.71 24.43
N VAL A 187 -25.58 8.00 25.29
CA VAL A 187 -26.00 9.37 25.60
C VAL A 187 -26.14 9.49 27.11
N LEU A 188 -25.37 10.40 27.70
CA LEU A 188 -25.14 10.46 29.14
C LEU A 188 -24.68 9.08 29.65
N LYS A 189 -25.41 8.46 30.59
CA LYS A 189 -25.17 7.08 31.05
C LYS A 189 -26.11 6.05 30.40
N LEU A 190 -26.85 6.44 29.37
CA LEU A 190 -27.77 5.56 28.67
C LEU A 190 -27.07 4.85 27.52
N ASN A 191 -27.30 3.55 27.43
CA ASN A 191 -26.98 2.74 26.26
C ASN A 191 -28.31 2.38 25.58
N LEU A 192 -28.53 2.87 24.37
CA LEU A 192 -29.77 2.70 23.63
C LEU A 192 -29.48 1.86 22.40
N LYS A 193 -30.23 0.79 22.20
CA LYS A 193 -30.07 -0.09 21.05
C LYS A 193 -31.25 0.05 20.11
N TYR A 194 -30.95 0.25 18.83
CA TYR A 194 -31.93 0.36 17.77
C TYR A 194 -31.71 -0.74 16.75
N LYS A 195 -32.80 -1.31 16.23
CA LYS A 195 -32.79 -2.30 15.16
C LYS A 195 -33.35 -1.66 13.90
N VAL A 196 -32.58 -1.68 12.82
CA VAL A 196 -32.97 -1.15 11.52
C VAL A 196 -34.24 -1.86 11.06
N ASN A 197 -35.32 -1.11 10.84
CA ASN A 197 -36.59 -1.63 10.34
C ASN A 197 -36.94 -1.08 8.95
N ASP A 198 -36.37 0.06 8.55
CA ASP A 198 -36.66 0.74 7.30
C ASP A 198 -35.40 1.40 6.69
N ILE A 199 -35.27 1.32 5.37
CA ILE A 199 -34.18 1.94 4.60
C ILE A 199 -34.78 2.55 3.33
N ARG A 200 -34.57 3.85 3.11
CA ARG A 200 -35.11 4.57 1.94
C ARG A 200 -34.10 5.51 1.32
N VAL A 201 -34.21 5.68 0.00
CA VAL A 201 -33.52 6.74 -0.72
C VAL A 201 -34.56 7.77 -1.15
N VAL A 202 -34.40 9.01 -0.69
CA VAL A 202 -35.38 10.09 -0.86
C VAL A 202 -34.76 11.33 -1.49
N ALA A 203 -35.58 12.23 -2.01
CA ALA A 203 -35.13 13.56 -2.43
C ALA A 203 -34.75 14.41 -1.19
N PRO A 204 -33.81 15.38 -1.31
CA PRO A 204 -33.37 16.18 -0.15
C PRO A 204 -34.49 16.97 0.57
N ASN A 205 -35.55 17.33 -0.14
CA ASN A 205 -36.72 18.05 0.39
C ASN A 205 -37.82 17.12 0.93
N GLN A 206 -37.67 15.79 0.81
CA GLN A 206 -38.67 14.82 1.24
C GLN A 206 -38.45 14.45 2.71
N VAL A 207 -39.00 15.28 3.60
CA VAL A 207 -38.81 15.16 5.06
C VAL A 207 -39.93 14.39 5.78
N SER A 208 -41.00 13.99 5.09
CA SER A 208 -42.18 13.37 5.71
C SER A 208 -41.88 12.05 6.42
N SER A 209 -40.85 11.31 5.98
CA SER A 209 -40.40 10.07 6.64
C SER A 209 -39.65 10.30 7.96
N LEU A 210 -39.37 11.55 8.33
CA LEU A 210 -38.66 11.92 9.56
C LEU A 210 -39.62 12.39 10.66
N SER A 211 -40.93 12.36 10.40
CA SER A 211 -41.98 12.70 11.36
C SER A 211 -42.01 11.78 12.58
N ILE A 212 -42.44 12.31 13.73
CA ILE A 212 -42.67 11.50 14.93
C ILE A 212 -43.88 10.58 14.70
N GLU A 213 -43.69 9.29 14.98
CA GLU A 213 -44.74 8.28 14.91
C GLU A 213 -45.26 7.95 16.32
N LYS A 214 -46.58 8.10 16.51
CA LYS A 214 -47.24 7.78 17.78
C LYS A 214 -46.97 6.33 18.18
N GLY A 215 -46.56 6.13 19.43
CA GLY A 215 -46.29 4.81 20.01
C GLY A 215 -44.91 4.24 19.69
N LYS A 216 -44.05 4.95 18.95
CA LYS A 216 -42.71 4.46 18.56
C LYS A 216 -41.58 5.27 19.18
N ASP A 217 -40.42 4.62 19.31
CA ASP A 217 -39.11 5.21 19.66
C ASP A 217 -38.17 4.95 18.49
N LEU A 218 -37.95 5.97 17.66
CA LEU A 218 -37.27 5.88 16.37
C LEU A 218 -36.01 6.73 16.34
N VAL A 219 -35.03 6.26 15.59
CA VAL A 219 -33.85 7.06 15.21
C VAL A 219 -33.59 6.85 13.73
N THR A 220 -33.48 7.94 12.98
CA THR A 220 -33.07 7.89 11.57
C THR A 220 -31.67 8.44 11.40
N LEU A 221 -30.79 7.60 10.84
CA LEU A 221 -29.46 7.99 10.38
C LEU A 221 -29.56 8.52 8.96
N VAL A 222 -29.00 9.70 8.69
CA VAL A 222 -29.14 10.40 7.42
C VAL A 222 -27.77 10.64 6.80
N THR A 223 -27.63 10.34 5.51
CA THR A 223 -26.44 10.73 4.75
C THR A 223 -26.76 11.05 3.29
N CYS A 224 -25.79 11.63 2.58
CA CYS A 224 -25.91 11.90 1.16
C CYS A 224 -25.77 10.60 0.35
N TYR A 225 -26.52 10.50 -0.76
CA TYR A 225 -26.48 9.31 -1.59
C TYR A 225 -26.78 9.65 -3.07
N PRO A 226 -26.26 8.87 -4.04
CA PRO A 226 -25.12 7.96 -3.92
C PRO A 226 -23.84 8.71 -3.55
N THR A 227 -22.93 8.08 -2.81
CA THR A 227 -21.68 8.72 -2.38
C THR A 227 -20.89 9.24 -3.58
N GLY A 228 -20.48 10.52 -3.54
CA GLY A 228 -19.76 11.20 -4.62
C GLY A 228 -20.67 11.95 -5.61
N ILE A 229 -21.96 11.61 -5.67
CA ILE A 229 -22.98 12.35 -6.44
C ILE A 229 -23.83 13.23 -5.50
N ASN A 230 -24.23 12.68 -4.35
CA ASN A 230 -24.85 13.40 -3.22
C ASN A 230 -26.17 14.16 -3.54
N ASN A 231 -26.88 13.78 -4.60
CA ASN A 231 -28.13 14.44 -5.03
C ASN A 231 -29.40 13.92 -4.32
N LYS A 232 -29.30 12.82 -3.58
CA LYS A 232 -30.37 12.23 -2.78
C LYS A 232 -29.93 12.08 -1.33
N ARG A 233 -30.84 11.61 -0.47
CA ARG A 233 -30.56 11.23 0.92
C ARG A 233 -30.85 9.75 1.11
N LEU A 234 -29.93 9.07 1.78
CA LEU A 234 -30.16 7.73 2.32
C LEU A 234 -30.62 7.89 3.77
N LEU A 235 -31.79 7.34 4.08
CA LEU A 235 -32.37 7.28 5.40
C LEU A 235 -32.32 5.83 5.88
N VAL A 236 -31.72 5.60 7.05
CA VAL A 236 -31.72 4.31 7.73
C VAL A 236 -32.39 4.50 9.08
N THR A 237 -33.63 4.01 9.20
CA THR A 237 -34.43 4.14 10.41
C THR A 237 -34.34 2.87 11.24
N GLY A 238 -34.04 3.04 12.52
CA GLY A 238 -34.07 2.00 13.52
C GLY A 238 -35.14 2.27 14.56
N GLU A 239 -35.73 1.19 15.05
CA GLU A 239 -36.68 1.22 16.16
C GLU A 239 -36.05 0.63 17.41
N ARG A 240 -36.40 1.21 18.56
CA ARG A 240 -35.84 0.82 19.85
C ARG A 240 -36.05 -0.66 20.14
N THR A 241 -34.99 -1.33 20.58
CA THR A 241 -35.03 -2.72 21.04
C THR A 241 -34.29 -2.89 22.37
N ALA A 242 -34.64 -3.92 23.13
CA ALA A 242 -33.99 -4.25 24.39
C ALA A 242 -32.49 -4.55 24.19
N LEU A 243 -31.63 -4.02 25.08
CA LEU A 243 -30.18 -4.23 25.07
C LEU A 243 -29.79 -5.72 25.21
N THR A 244 -30.52 -6.46 26.04
CA THR A 244 -30.25 -7.86 26.38
C THR A 244 -30.46 -8.84 25.22
N LYS A 245 -31.20 -8.44 24.17
CA LYS A 245 -31.39 -9.26 22.98
C LYS A 245 -30.14 -9.22 22.12
N VAL A 246 -29.19 -10.15 22.32
CA VAL A 246 -28.02 -10.31 21.44
C VAL A 246 -28.51 -10.71 20.05
N SER A 247 -28.27 -9.86 19.06
CA SER A 247 -28.67 -10.09 17.68
C SER A 247 -27.55 -10.86 16.98
N PRO A 248 -27.79 -12.04 16.37
CA PRO A 248 -26.78 -12.73 15.56
C PRO A 248 -26.12 -11.82 14.50
N GLN A 249 -26.87 -10.81 14.04
CA GLN A 249 -26.46 -9.80 13.09
C GLN A 249 -25.32 -8.89 13.60
N GLU A 250 -25.13 -8.73 14.91
CA GLU A 250 -24.05 -7.90 15.49
C GLU A 250 -22.65 -8.41 15.13
N LYS A 251 -22.51 -9.71 14.89
CA LYS A 251 -21.23 -10.34 14.54
C LYS A 251 -20.92 -10.22 13.04
N ILE A 252 -21.87 -9.79 12.22
CA ILE A 252 -21.71 -9.74 10.77
C ILE A 252 -21.05 -8.43 10.37
N GLN A 253 -19.75 -8.48 10.07
CA GLN A 253 -19.06 -7.36 9.43
C GLN A 253 -19.27 -7.38 7.92
N ARG A 254 -20.01 -6.39 7.39
CA ARG A 254 -20.31 -6.20 5.97
C ARG A 254 -19.27 -5.38 5.21
N ASN A 255 -18.28 -4.82 5.91
CA ASN A 255 -17.15 -4.10 5.32
C ASN A 255 -15.80 -4.78 5.59
N ARG A 256 -15.74 -6.12 5.45
CA ARG A 256 -14.50 -6.88 5.68
C ARG A 256 -13.39 -6.57 4.68
N PHE A 257 -13.74 -6.34 3.41
CA PHE A 257 -12.81 -6.07 2.31
C PHE A 257 -13.00 -4.66 1.74
N GLY A 258 -12.91 -3.65 2.61
CA GLY A 258 -12.99 -2.24 2.24
C GLY A 258 -11.72 -1.70 1.57
N TYR A 259 -11.70 -0.38 1.34
CA TYR A 259 -10.55 0.34 0.76
C TYR A 259 -9.21 -0.04 1.42
N ASN A 260 -9.17 -0.01 2.76
CA ASN A 260 -7.95 -0.30 3.53
C ASN A 260 -7.39 -1.69 3.23
N PHE A 261 -8.25 -2.70 3.08
CA PHE A 261 -7.80 -4.06 2.76
C PHE A 261 -7.10 -4.10 1.40
N TRP A 262 -7.75 -3.58 0.35
CA TRP A 262 -7.21 -3.61 -1.00
C TRP A 262 -5.93 -2.80 -1.16
N VAL A 263 -5.85 -1.63 -0.52
CA VAL A 263 -4.61 -0.83 -0.52
C VAL A 263 -3.50 -1.54 0.23
N MET A 264 -3.77 -2.11 1.41
CA MET A 264 -2.74 -2.81 2.19
C MET A 264 -2.23 -4.05 1.45
N SER A 265 -3.13 -4.86 0.90
CA SER A 265 -2.78 -6.05 0.12
C SER A 265 -2.05 -5.70 -1.18
N GLY A 266 -2.53 -4.69 -1.92
CA GLY A 266 -1.91 -4.25 -3.16
C GLY A 266 -0.52 -3.66 -2.95
N SER A 267 -0.36 -2.77 -1.97
CA SER A 267 0.93 -2.20 -1.59
C SER A 267 1.89 -3.27 -1.06
N GLY A 268 1.41 -4.25 -0.30
CA GLY A 268 2.21 -5.39 0.16
C GLY A 268 2.74 -6.24 -0.99
N ALA A 269 1.89 -6.52 -2.00
CA ALA A 269 2.29 -7.24 -3.20
C ALA A 269 3.34 -6.46 -4.01
N LEU A 270 3.16 -5.15 -4.20
CA LEU A 270 4.13 -4.28 -4.87
C LEU A 270 5.47 -4.24 -4.12
N GLY A 271 5.43 -4.15 -2.79
CA GLY A 271 6.62 -4.20 -1.95
C GLY A 271 7.39 -5.52 -2.13
N LEU A 272 6.69 -6.65 -2.16
CA LEU A 272 7.29 -7.97 -2.39
C LEU A 272 7.95 -8.06 -3.78
N VAL A 273 7.28 -7.56 -4.83
CA VAL A 273 7.87 -7.50 -6.19
C VAL A 273 9.13 -6.62 -6.18
N GLY A 274 9.11 -5.48 -5.48
CA GLY A 274 10.27 -4.61 -5.32
C GLY A 274 11.45 -5.30 -4.62
N ILE A 275 11.19 -6.06 -3.55
CA ILE A 275 12.20 -6.85 -2.84
C ILE A 275 12.78 -7.94 -3.75
N LEU A 276 11.92 -8.69 -4.46
CA LEU A 276 12.37 -9.73 -5.39
C LEU A 276 13.22 -9.13 -6.52
N TYR A 277 12.84 -7.97 -7.05
CA TYR A 277 13.64 -7.24 -8.03
C TYR A 277 15.00 -6.79 -7.46
N LEU A 278 15.03 -6.26 -6.23
CA LEU A 278 16.27 -5.90 -5.55
C LEU A 278 17.18 -7.11 -5.32
N LEU A 279 16.62 -8.24 -4.87
CA LEU A 279 17.35 -9.49 -4.71
C LEU A 279 17.88 -9.99 -6.05
N TRP A 280 17.05 -10.00 -7.09
CA TRP A 280 17.48 -10.34 -8.45
C TRP A 280 18.59 -9.41 -8.95
N TRP A 281 18.51 -8.11 -8.68
CA TRP A 281 19.55 -7.15 -9.07
C TRP A 281 20.86 -7.33 -8.28
N LEU A 282 20.78 -7.57 -6.97
CA LEU A 282 21.92 -7.84 -6.10
C LEU A 282 22.60 -9.18 -6.42
N LEU A 283 21.81 -10.20 -6.80
CA LEU A 283 22.29 -11.55 -7.13
C LEU A 283 22.65 -11.70 -8.62
N GLY A 284 22.04 -10.91 -9.51
CA GLY A 284 22.02 -11.07 -10.97
C GLY A 284 23.15 -10.41 -11.76
N LEU A 285 24.21 -9.91 -11.12
CA LEU A 285 25.41 -9.40 -11.80
C LEU A 285 26.69 -10.09 -11.31
N ARG A 286 26.66 -11.41 -11.18
CA ARG A 286 27.87 -12.23 -10.97
C ARG A 286 28.15 -13.06 -12.22
N ASN A 287 28.59 -12.40 -13.31
CA ASN A 287 28.99 -13.07 -14.55
C ASN A 287 30.08 -14.10 -14.25
N SER A 288 29.72 -15.38 -14.36
CA SER A 288 30.67 -16.47 -14.33
C SER A 288 31.39 -16.52 -15.67
N LEU A 289 32.72 -16.63 -15.63
CA LEU A 289 33.56 -16.81 -16.79
C LEU A 289 33.96 -18.28 -16.88
N TYR A 290 34.03 -18.81 -18.09
CA TYR A 290 34.25 -20.23 -18.35
C TYR A 290 35.57 -20.42 -19.09
N GLN A 291 36.41 -21.34 -18.61
CA GLN A 291 37.63 -21.79 -19.29
C GLN A 291 37.53 -23.29 -19.60
N VAL A 292 38.03 -23.67 -20.77
CA VAL A 292 38.12 -25.06 -21.23
C VAL A 292 39.47 -25.64 -20.83
N ALA A 293 39.49 -26.84 -20.24
CA ALA A 293 40.74 -27.55 -19.91
C ALA A 293 40.55 -29.07 -19.86
N VAL A 294 41.65 -29.80 -19.93
CA VAL A 294 41.69 -31.27 -19.76
C VAL A 294 41.55 -31.65 -18.28
N GLU A 295 41.92 -30.77 -17.35
CA GLU A 295 41.84 -31.02 -15.92
C GLU A 295 41.31 -29.82 -15.11
N LYS A 296 41.09 -30.05 -13.81
CA LYS A 296 40.65 -29.02 -12.88
C LYS A 296 41.79 -28.07 -12.57
N LEU A 297 41.62 -26.80 -12.95
CA LEU A 297 42.64 -25.75 -12.76
C LEU A 297 42.23 -24.81 -11.62
N GLU A 298 42.74 -25.02 -10.41
CA GLU A 298 42.50 -24.09 -9.30
C GLU A 298 43.41 -22.86 -9.31
N LYS A 299 44.65 -23.04 -9.81
CA LYS A 299 45.65 -21.99 -9.98
C LYS A 299 45.88 -21.79 -11.48
N PRO A 300 45.29 -20.75 -12.11
CA PRO A 300 45.50 -20.50 -13.53
C PRO A 300 46.96 -20.07 -13.77
N THR A 301 47.50 -20.43 -14.92
CA THR A 301 48.82 -20.01 -15.40
C THR A 301 48.67 -19.43 -16.81
N LEU A 302 49.57 -18.52 -17.20
CA LEU A 302 49.57 -17.99 -18.56
C LEU A 302 50.02 -19.07 -19.55
N ALA A 303 49.22 -19.29 -20.59
CA ALA A 303 49.62 -20.15 -21.71
C ALA A 303 50.51 -19.36 -22.67
N ASP A 304 51.50 -20.04 -23.26
CA ASP A 304 52.46 -19.52 -24.25
C ASP A 304 51.84 -19.17 -25.61
N GLY A 305 50.52 -19.35 -25.76
CA GLY A 305 49.75 -19.00 -26.95
C GLY A 305 49.62 -20.12 -27.98
N GLN A 306 50.09 -21.34 -27.69
CA GLN A 306 49.82 -22.50 -28.54
C GLN A 306 48.37 -23.00 -28.47
N MET A 307 47.62 -22.56 -27.45
CA MET A 307 46.20 -22.85 -27.32
C MET A 307 45.34 -21.92 -28.19
N THR A 308 44.40 -22.54 -28.90
CA THR A 308 43.49 -21.96 -29.89
C THR A 308 42.72 -20.74 -29.37
N GLY A 309 43.05 -19.54 -29.87
CA GLY A 309 42.33 -18.30 -29.56
C GLY A 309 42.81 -17.10 -30.38
N GLU A 310 41.96 -16.09 -30.55
CA GLU A 310 42.22 -14.92 -31.41
C GLU A 310 43.25 -13.93 -30.81
N PHE A 311 43.72 -14.14 -29.57
CA PHE A 311 44.49 -13.17 -28.77
C PHE A 311 45.94 -13.58 -28.44
N GLY A 312 46.44 -14.70 -28.95
CA GLY A 312 47.82 -15.17 -28.74
C GLY A 312 48.08 -15.71 -27.32
N GLU A 313 49.12 -15.23 -26.65
CA GLU A 313 49.49 -15.66 -25.28
C GLU A 313 48.48 -15.17 -24.23
N GLY A 314 48.23 -16.00 -23.21
CA GLY A 314 47.42 -15.63 -22.04
C GLY A 314 46.44 -16.70 -21.55
N PHE A 315 45.68 -16.35 -20.52
CA PHE A 315 44.64 -17.19 -19.93
C PHE A 315 43.26 -16.77 -20.44
N TYR A 316 42.65 -17.67 -21.19
CA TYR A 316 41.40 -17.44 -21.91
C TYR A 316 40.17 -17.69 -21.06
N LEU A 317 39.10 -16.95 -21.33
CA LEU A 317 37.84 -17.04 -20.62
C LEU A 317 36.71 -16.56 -21.53
N THR A 318 35.51 -17.11 -21.38
CA THR A 318 34.30 -16.57 -22.03
C THR A 318 33.16 -16.39 -21.05
N ASN A 319 32.30 -15.40 -21.29
CA ASN A 319 31.05 -15.23 -20.52
C ASN A 319 29.91 -16.16 -21.01
N SER A 320 30.13 -17.00 -22.02
CA SER A 320 29.11 -17.90 -22.57
C SER A 320 29.40 -19.36 -22.29
N LYS A 321 28.59 -19.97 -21.41
CA LYS A 321 28.62 -21.43 -21.13
C LYS A 321 28.44 -22.24 -22.42
N LYS A 322 27.61 -21.75 -23.34
CA LYS A 322 27.35 -22.42 -24.64
C LYS A 322 28.61 -22.44 -25.51
N MET A 323 29.31 -21.32 -25.63
CA MET A 323 30.54 -21.27 -26.42
C MET A 323 31.66 -22.07 -25.79
N ALA A 324 31.81 -22.01 -24.47
CA ALA A 324 32.81 -22.81 -23.78
C ALA A 324 32.61 -24.32 -23.98
N LYS A 325 31.35 -24.79 -24.05
CA LYS A 325 31.06 -26.20 -24.40
C LYS A 325 31.42 -26.55 -25.86
N LEU A 326 31.28 -25.61 -26.79
CA LEU A 326 31.68 -25.81 -28.19
C LEU A 326 33.21 -25.90 -28.31
N TRP A 327 33.94 -24.99 -27.66
CA TRP A 327 35.40 -25.06 -27.58
C TRP A 327 35.89 -26.35 -26.94
N LEU A 328 35.20 -26.83 -25.91
CA LEU A 328 35.50 -28.11 -25.27
C LEU A 328 35.22 -29.31 -26.19
N ALA A 329 34.31 -29.20 -27.16
CA ALA A 329 34.09 -30.23 -28.16
C ALA A 329 35.17 -30.21 -29.26
N ASP A 330 35.51 -29.02 -29.75
CA ASP A 330 36.59 -28.80 -30.74
C ASP A 330 37.97 -29.24 -30.21
N LEU A 331 38.28 -28.94 -28.95
CA LEU A 331 39.51 -29.41 -28.31
C LEU A 331 39.59 -30.94 -28.23
N ALA A 332 38.48 -31.61 -27.91
CA ALA A 332 38.41 -33.07 -27.85
C ALA A 332 38.76 -33.71 -29.19
N GLU A 333 38.24 -33.13 -30.27
CA GLU A 333 38.41 -33.63 -31.64
C GLU A 333 39.85 -33.42 -32.14
N ARG A 334 40.43 -32.23 -31.93
CA ARG A 334 41.80 -31.91 -32.37
C ARG A 334 42.86 -32.76 -31.68
N GLU A 335 42.71 -32.99 -30.38
CA GLU A 335 43.69 -33.71 -29.57
C GLU A 335 43.37 -35.21 -29.41
N GLN A 336 42.31 -35.71 -30.08
CA GLN A 336 41.83 -37.10 -29.98
C GLN A 336 41.60 -37.56 -28.53
N LEU A 337 41.16 -36.63 -27.67
CA LEU A 337 40.96 -36.88 -26.24
C LEU A 337 39.57 -37.44 -25.96
N ASN A 338 39.46 -38.29 -24.93
CA ASN A 338 38.16 -38.77 -24.49
C ASN A 338 37.33 -37.58 -23.95
N PRO A 339 36.15 -37.28 -24.53
CA PRO A 339 35.31 -36.18 -24.10
C PRO A 339 34.88 -36.18 -22.63
N GLU A 340 34.94 -37.35 -21.97
CA GLU A 340 34.62 -37.50 -20.55
C GLU A 340 35.72 -36.99 -19.60
N GLN A 341 36.96 -36.88 -20.10
CA GLN A 341 38.08 -36.34 -19.32
C GLN A 341 38.07 -34.81 -19.28
N LEU A 342 37.44 -34.17 -20.27
CA LEU A 342 37.42 -32.71 -20.40
C LEU A 342 36.47 -32.04 -19.40
N VAL A 343 36.92 -30.91 -18.86
CA VAL A 343 36.17 -30.16 -17.86
C VAL A 343 36.08 -28.67 -18.16
N LEU A 344 35.00 -28.05 -17.66
CA LEU A 344 34.80 -26.62 -17.75
C LEU A 344 35.05 -25.96 -16.39
N ASN A 345 36.14 -25.23 -16.28
CA ASN A 345 36.49 -24.49 -15.08
C ASN A 345 35.73 -23.14 -15.07
N VAL A 346 35.03 -22.88 -13.97
CA VAL A 346 34.20 -21.69 -13.79
C VAL A 346 34.90 -20.74 -12.83
N TYR A 347 35.15 -19.53 -13.32
CA TYR A 347 35.84 -18.48 -12.59
C TYR A 347 34.97 -17.25 -12.41
N ARG A 348 35.36 -16.43 -11.44
CA ARG A 348 34.85 -15.08 -11.23
C ARG A 348 36.00 -14.10 -11.30
N LEU A 349 35.97 -13.20 -12.27
CA LEU A 349 36.90 -12.08 -12.33
C LEU A 349 36.42 -10.98 -11.37
N LYS A 350 37.17 -10.71 -10.30
CA LYS A 350 36.91 -9.59 -9.39
C LYS A 350 37.20 -8.28 -10.12
N LYS A 351 36.46 -7.21 -9.80
CA LYS A 351 36.76 -5.87 -10.34
C LYS A 351 38.09 -5.37 -9.78
N ALA A 352 39.11 -5.32 -10.61
CA ALA A 352 40.37 -4.65 -10.31
C ALA A 352 40.35 -3.25 -10.93
N LYS A 353 40.49 -2.20 -10.10
CA LYS A 353 40.59 -0.81 -10.60
C LYS A 353 41.97 -0.49 -11.16
N GLN A 354 42.99 -1.25 -10.78
CA GLN A 354 44.40 -0.99 -11.07
C GLN A 354 44.92 -1.74 -12.31
N LEU A 355 44.28 -2.83 -12.73
CA LEU A 355 44.67 -3.56 -13.95
C LEU A 355 44.58 -2.67 -15.20
N SER A 356 45.67 -2.61 -15.95
CA SER A 356 45.66 -2.06 -17.31
C SER A 356 44.74 -2.92 -18.18
N ARG A 357 43.76 -2.29 -18.83
CA ARG A 357 42.72 -3.02 -19.56
C ARG A 357 42.37 -2.37 -20.89
N TRP A 358 42.04 -3.21 -21.85
CA TRP A 358 41.47 -2.78 -23.11
C TRP A 358 40.17 -3.55 -23.37
N ILE A 359 39.06 -2.83 -23.50
CA ILE A 359 37.72 -3.41 -23.67
C ILE A 359 37.14 -2.94 -24.99
N PHE A 360 36.97 -3.87 -25.92
CA PHE A 360 36.26 -3.69 -27.17
C PHE A 360 34.83 -4.16 -26.96
N LYS A 361 33.85 -3.26 -27.07
CA LYS A 361 32.43 -3.62 -26.91
C LYS A 361 31.83 -4.25 -28.16
N GLU A 362 32.42 -3.96 -29.32
CA GLU A 362 31.92 -4.29 -30.66
C GLU A 362 33.10 -4.56 -31.61
N LYS A 363 32.85 -5.23 -32.74
CA LYS A 363 33.86 -5.61 -33.75
C LYS A 363 34.30 -4.41 -34.60
N THR A 364 34.93 -3.44 -33.95
CA THR A 364 35.45 -2.22 -34.60
C THR A 364 36.72 -2.48 -35.43
N GLU A 365 37.11 -1.56 -36.31
CA GLU A 365 38.39 -1.65 -37.05
C GLU A 365 39.60 -1.76 -36.12
N ASN A 366 39.56 -1.08 -34.97
CA ASN A 366 40.62 -1.17 -33.95
C ASN A 366 40.69 -2.56 -33.30
N TRP A 367 39.54 -3.22 -33.17
CA TRP A 367 39.46 -4.60 -32.68
C TRP A 367 40.07 -5.56 -33.71
N VAL A 368 39.68 -5.45 -34.97
CA VAL A 368 40.22 -6.28 -36.06
C VAL A 368 41.73 -6.08 -36.21
N ARG A 369 42.21 -4.84 -36.14
CA ARG A 369 43.63 -4.51 -36.18
C ARG A 369 44.42 -5.11 -35.01
N TYR A 370 43.87 -5.03 -33.81
CA TYR A 370 44.46 -5.64 -32.62
C TYR A 370 44.65 -7.15 -32.78
N ILE A 371 43.68 -7.83 -33.39
CA ILE A 371 43.74 -9.27 -33.66
C ILE A 371 44.70 -9.59 -34.82
N ASN A 372 44.80 -8.73 -35.83
CA ASN A 372 45.70 -8.98 -36.97
C ASN A 372 47.18 -8.67 -36.65
N GLU A 373 47.46 -7.70 -35.78
CA GLU A 373 48.82 -7.36 -35.35
C GLU A 373 49.37 -8.48 -34.42
N LYS A 374 50.14 -9.39 -35.01
CA LYS A 374 50.77 -10.56 -34.34
C LYS A 374 49.80 -11.43 -33.53
N GLN A 375 48.52 -11.49 -33.88
CA GLN A 375 47.50 -12.23 -33.10
C GLN A 375 47.44 -11.80 -31.63
N GLY A 376 47.82 -10.55 -31.30
CA GLY A 376 47.91 -10.09 -29.92
C GLY A 376 49.12 -10.62 -29.11
N TYR A 377 50.04 -11.36 -29.74
CA TYR A 377 51.27 -11.85 -29.11
C TYR A 377 52.20 -10.68 -28.71
N GLY A 378 52.73 -10.68 -27.49
CA GLY A 378 53.66 -9.65 -27.01
C GLY A 378 53.00 -8.33 -26.56
N ASP A 379 51.68 -8.30 -26.34
CA ASP A 379 50.97 -7.16 -25.75
C ASP A 379 51.30 -7.01 -24.25
N LYS A 380 52.46 -6.44 -23.96
CA LYS A 380 52.91 -6.14 -22.59
C LYS A 380 52.22 -4.91 -21.98
N LYS A 381 51.34 -4.23 -22.72
CA LYS A 381 50.72 -2.97 -22.29
C LYS A 381 49.44 -3.20 -21.48
N HIS A 382 48.74 -4.30 -21.72
CA HIS A 382 47.43 -4.57 -21.12
C HIS A 382 47.40 -5.91 -20.39
N ALA A 383 47.09 -5.87 -19.10
CA ALA A 383 46.95 -7.05 -18.25
C ALA A 383 45.65 -7.82 -18.52
N LEU A 384 44.59 -7.13 -18.96
CA LEU A 384 43.31 -7.71 -19.34
C LEU A 384 42.80 -7.16 -20.67
N VAL A 385 42.49 -8.04 -21.61
CA VAL A 385 41.84 -7.67 -22.86
C VAL A 385 40.49 -8.38 -22.97
N VAL A 386 39.46 -7.62 -23.34
CA VAL A 386 38.10 -8.13 -23.50
C VAL A 386 37.57 -7.70 -24.86
N GLY A 387 37.12 -8.65 -25.66
CA GLY A 387 36.61 -8.37 -27.00
C GLY A 387 35.48 -9.31 -27.41
N PRO A 388 34.67 -8.93 -28.41
CA PRO A 388 33.68 -9.82 -28.99
C PRO A 388 34.38 -10.91 -29.81
N MET A 389 33.95 -12.17 -29.70
CA MET A 389 34.51 -13.24 -30.53
C MET A 389 34.26 -12.95 -32.02
N ALA A 390 35.27 -13.13 -32.89
CA ALA A 390 35.08 -12.90 -34.33
C ALA A 390 34.09 -13.90 -34.95
N VAL A 391 34.03 -15.13 -34.42
CA VAL A 391 33.24 -16.26 -34.98
C VAL A 391 31.73 -16.20 -34.72
N THR A 392 31.20 -15.22 -33.98
CA THR A 392 29.75 -15.16 -33.65
C THR A 392 29.15 -13.76 -33.78
N ASP A 393 27.89 -13.67 -34.21
CA ASP A 393 27.12 -12.41 -34.28
C ASP A 393 26.44 -12.04 -32.96
N LYS A 394 26.43 -12.95 -31.98
CA LYS A 394 25.94 -12.66 -30.64
C LYS A 394 27.02 -11.91 -29.85
N LYS A 395 26.62 -11.04 -28.91
CA LYS A 395 27.53 -10.31 -27.99
C LYS A 395 28.21 -11.24 -26.98
N VAL A 396 28.88 -12.27 -27.46
CA VAL A 396 29.71 -13.16 -26.65
C VAL A 396 31.09 -12.54 -26.54
N MET A 397 31.54 -12.38 -25.29
CA MET A 397 32.80 -11.73 -24.99
C MET A 397 33.83 -12.80 -24.60
N GLN A 398 35.00 -12.68 -25.20
CA GLN A 398 36.20 -13.37 -24.77
C GLN A 398 37.02 -12.43 -23.88
N TYR A 399 37.57 -13.00 -22.83
CA TYR A 399 38.41 -12.35 -21.84
C TYR A 399 39.76 -13.05 -21.87
N VAL A 400 40.84 -12.28 -21.97
CA VAL A 400 42.19 -12.81 -21.99
C VAL A 400 43.01 -12.07 -20.96
N LEU A 401 43.50 -12.80 -19.98
CA LEU A 401 44.40 -12.30 -18.96
C LEU A 401 45.83 -12.53 -19.46
N LYS A 402 46.64 -11.47 -19.52
CA LYS A 402 47.98 -11.49 -20.12
C LYS A 402 49.12 -11.30 -19.12
N SER A 403 48.82 -11.15 -17.84
CA SER A 403 49.81 -11.01 -16.77
C SER A 403 49.42 -11.84 -15.54
N GLU A 404 50.42 -12.23 -14.75
CA GLU A 404 50.22 -12.91 -13.45
C GLU A 404 49.40 -12.05 -12.48
N GLU A 405 49.62 -10.73 -12.47
CA GLU A 405 48.81 -9.78 -11.70
C GLU A 405 47.32 -9.88 -12.04
N ALA A 406 46.98 -10.07 -13.32
CA ALA A 406 45.58 -10.23 -13.72
C ALA A 406 44.99 -11.55 -13.18
N LEU A 407 45.79 -12.62 -13.11
CA LEU A 407 45.36 -13.94 -12.64
C LEU A 407 45.00 -13.92 -11.16
N GLU A 408 45.65 -13.10 -10.33
CA GLU A 408 45.32 -12.94 -8.91
C GLU A 408 43.88 -12.40 -8.68
N HIS A 409 43.33 -11.70 -9.67
CA HIS A 409 41.95 -11.22 -9.63
C HIS A 409 40.93 -12.29 -10.05
N LEU A 410 41.40 -13.46 -10.48
CA LEU A 410 40.57 -14.59 -10.85
C LEU A 410 40.27 -15.45 -9.61
N LYS A 411 39.00 -15.56 -9.24
CA LYS A 411 38.54 -16.47 -8.19
C LYS A 411 37.92 -17.72 -8.82
N TYR A 412 38.57 -18.87 -8.66
CA TYR A 412 37.98 -20.16 -9.01
C TYR A 412 36.67 -20.39 -8.23
N ILE A 413 35.63 -20.89 -8.91
CA ILE A 413 34.32 -21.20 -8.32
C ILE A 413 34.11 -22.71 -8.25
N LYS A 414 34.10 -23.39 -9.41
CA LYS A 414 33.79 -24.81 -9.55
C LYS A 414 34.21 -25.34 -10.92
N THR A 415 34.24 -26.66 -11.06
CA THR A 415 34.45 -27.37 -12.33
C THR A 415 33.16 -28.08 -12.73
N LEU A 416 32.80 -28.03 -14.01
CA LEU A 416 31.66 -28.74 -14.59
C LEU A 416 32.17 -29.85 -15.52
N LYS A 417 31.76 -31.11 -15.30
CA LYS A 417 32.10 -32.25 -16.17
C LYS A 417 31.06 -32.38 -17.31
N LYS A 418 31.50 -32.86 -18.49
CA LYS A 418 30.63 -33.02 -19.68
C LYS A 418 29.45 -33.99 -19.46
N GLY A 419 29.56 -34.92 -18.50
CA GLY A 419 28.55 -35.94 -18.18
C GLY A 419 27.68 -35.74 -16.92
N GLY A 420 27.74 -34.58 -16.25
CA GLY A 420 26.92 -34.35 -15.05
C GLY A 420 25.61 -33.66 -15.38
N SER A 421 24.47 -34.37 -15.28
CA SER A 421 23.18 -33.70 -15.11
C SER A 421 23.25 -32.86 -13.83
N GLU A 422 22.83 -31.60 -13.89
CA GLU A 422 22.53 -30.84 -12.67
C GLU A 422 21.39 -31.60 -11.97
N ARG A 423 21.68 -32.29 -10.86
CA ARG A 423 20.70 -32.58 -9.82
C ARG A 423 20.83 -31.52 -8.75
#